data_AF-A0AAN8VXL4-F1
#
_entry.id   AF-A0AAN8VXL4-F1
#
_cell.length_a   1.000
_cell.length_b   1.000
_cell.length_c   1.000
_cell.angle_alpha   90.00
_cell.angle_beta   90.00
_cell.angle_gamma   90.00
#
_symmetry.space_group_name_H-M   'P 1'
#
loop_
_entity.id
_entity.type
_entity.pdbx_description
1 polymer ?
#
loop_
_entity_poly.entity_id
_entity_poly.type
_entity_poly.pdbx_seq_one_letter_code
_entity_poly.pdbx_strand_id
1 'polypeptide(L)'
;MGCFQTKGRERREDPRMARSITYITGSQLLSLKRRPNIAIVDVRDDERSYDAHIGGSLHYASDTFYEKIPNLIQSVKGKDTLVFHCALSQVRGPTCARRLADYLADMKDDVGIKNIMVLERGFNGWESSGKPVCLACLLPLFLIPIVNLIPILFDIIMARAIIFVYSHARVYGLFGWEYRKPERAGRDKHKCIIGLENTQHDSI
;
A
#
# COMPACT_ATOMS: atom_id res chain seq x y z
N MET A 1 70.60 27.37 -26.45
CA MET A 1 69.51 27.82 -25.54
C MET A 1 68.19 27.58 -26.27
N GLY A 2 67.57 26.41 -26.09
CA GLY A 2 66.28 26.08 -26.71
C GLY A 2 65.17 26.23 -25.68
N CYS A 3 64.24 27.15 -25.92
CA CYS A 3 63.06 27.36 -25.08
C CYS A 3 62.03 26.26 -25.41
N PHE A 4 61.85 25.30 -24.51
CA PHE A 4 60.83 24.26 -24.61
C PHE A 4 59.51 24.87 -24.12
N GLN A 5 58.63 25.25 -25.06
CA GLN A 5 57.29 25.72 -24.75
C GLN A 5 56.43 24.53 -24.29
N THR A 6 56.05 24.52 -23.02
CA THR A 6 55.09 23.57 -22.47
C THR A 6 53.70 23.92 -23.01
N LYS A 7 53.23 23.15 -23.99
CA LYS A 7 51.85 23.23 -24.49
C LYS A 7 50.90 22.85 -23.34
N GLY A 8 50.23 23.84 -22.76
CA GLY A 8 49.13 23.63 -21.83
C GLY A 8 48.05 22.79 -22.48
N ARG A 9 47.77 21.63 -21.89
CA ARG A 9 46.70 20.72 -22.31
C ARG A 9 45.36 21.36 -21.93
N GLU A 10 44.80 22.13 -22.85
CA GLU A 10 43.44 22.64 -22.78
C GLU A 10 42.50 21.44 -22.58
N ARG A 11 41.89 21.36 -21.39
CA ARG A 11 41.01 20.26 -20.99
C ARG A 11 39.73 20.46 -21.81
N ARG A 12 39.65 19.81 -22.98
CA ARG A 12 38.42 19.71 -23.77
C ARG A 12 37.31 19.24 -22.83
N GLU A 13 36.40 20.13 -22.49
CA GLU A 13 35.20 19.77 -21.76
C GLU A 13 34.40 18.85 -22.68
N ASP A 14 34.31 17.59 -22.28
CA ASP A 14 33.55 16.58 -22.98
C ASP A 14 32.06 16.96 -22.89
N PRO A 15 31.33 17.11 -24.01
CA PRO A 15 29.90 17.45 -23.98
C PRO A 15 29.05 16.41 -23.23
N ARG A 16 29.61 15.23 -22.89
CA ARG A 16 29.00 14.23 -22.00
C ARG A 16 28.92 14.66 -20.51
N MET A 17 29.51 15.79 -20.11
CA MET A 17 29.47 16.27 -18.72
C MET A 17 28.22 17.11 -18.36
N ALA A 18 27.21 17.17 -19.23
CA ALA A 18 26.21 18.24 -19.25
C ALA A 18 25.18 18.30 -18.09
N ARG A 19 25.18 17.39 -17.10
CA ARG A 19 24.33 17.52 -15.91
C ARG A 19 25.08 17.08 -14.64
N SER A 20 25.32 18.02 -13.73
CA SER A 20 25.95 17.74 -12.44
C SER A 20 24.98 17.02 -11.50
N ILE A 21 25.35 15.83 -11.04
CA ILE A 21 24.59 15.08 -10.04
C ILE A 21 24.89 15.69 -8.68
N THR A 22 23.86 16.19 -8.00
CA THR A 22 23.99 16.81 -6.66
C THR A 22 23.46 15.87 -5.59
N TYR A 23 24.16 15.76 -4.46
CA TYR A 23 23.68 14.99 -3.31
C TYR A 23 22.87 15.88 -2.38
N ILE A 24 21.78 15.32 -1.82
CA ILE A 24 20.92 16.03 -0.87
C ILE A 24 20.63 15.18 0.35
N THR A 25 20.52 15.84 1.50
CA THR A 25 20.11 15.20 2.75
C THR A 25 18.60 15.02 2.84
N GLY A 26 18.14 14.12 3.71
CA GLY A 26 16.70 13.91 3.93
C GLY A 26 15.96 15.14 4.49
N SER A 27 16.63 16.04 5.23
CA SER A 27 16.03 17.29 5.71
C SER A 27 15.83 18.31 4.57
N GLN A 28 16.80 18.41 3.66
CA GLN A 28 16.67 19.23 2.46
C GLN A 28 15.56 18.70 1.55
N LEU A 29 15.51 17.38 1.33
CA LEU A 29 14.45 16.75 0.55
C LEU A 29 13.06 17.03 1.15
N LEU A 30 12.91 17.00 2.46
CA LEU A 30 11.62 17.30 3.12
C LEU A 30 11.16 18.74 2.87
N SER A 31 12.09 19.69 2.84
CA SER A 31 11.79 21.10 2.54
C SER A 31 11.41 21.29 1.07
N LEU A 32 12.09 20.56 0.19
CA LEU A 32 11.90 20.59 -1.26
C LEU A 32 10.58 19.91 -1.68
N LYS A 33 10.23 18.77 -1.07
CA LYS A 33 9.04 17.95 -1.38
C LYS A 33 7.71 18.72 -1.28
N ARG A 34 7.68 19.87 -0.60
CA ARG A 34 6.50 20.75 -0.54
C ARG A 34 6.10 21.31 -1.91
N ARG A 35 7.02 21.34 -2.88
CA ARG A 35 6.77 21.87 -4.21
C ARG A 35 6.36 20.74 -5.18
N PRO A 36 5.37 20.96 -6.07
CA PRO A 36 4.88 19.92 -6.99
C PRO A 36 5.82 19.64 -8.18
N ASN A 37 6.86 20.45 -8.37
CA ASN A 37 7.83 20.33 -9.46
C ASN A 37 8.90 19.23 -9.21
N ILE A 38 8.82 18.51 -8.09
CA ILE A 38 9.82 17.53 -7.67
C ILE A 38 9.27 16.11 -7.79
N ALA A 39 10.04 15.23 -8.43
CA ALA A 39 9.80 13.79 -8.46
C ALA A 39 10.85 13.07 -7.62
N ILE A 40 10.39 12.12 -6.80
CA ILE A 40 11.26 11.19 -6.07
C ILE A 40 11.20 9.86 -6.80
N VAL A 41 12.36 9.33 -7.18
CA VAL A 41 12.51 8.06 -7.89
C VAL A 41 13.22 7.08 -6.98
N ASP A 42 12.55 5.96 -6.74
CA ASP A 42 13.05 4.85 -5.95
C ASP A 42 13.53 3.75 -6.89
N VAL A 43 14.83 3.44 -6.81
CA VAL A 43 15.46 2.42 -7.64
C VAL A 43 15.75 1.12 -6.90
N ARG A 44 15.09 0.89 -5.76
CA ARG A 44 15.08 -0.41 -5.10
C ARG A 44 14.31 -1.42 -5.96
N ASP A 45 14.66 -2.69 -5.84
CA ASP A 45 14.03 -3.76 -6.61
C ASP A 45 12.75 -4.23 -5.90
N ASP A 46 12.63 -5.52 -5.59
CA ASP A 46 11.49 -6.16 -4.92
C ASP A 46 11.34 -5.78 -3.43
N GLU A 47 12.44 -5.42 -2.78
CA GLU A 47 12.52 -5.00 -1.37
C GLU A 47 11.50 -3.91 -1.01
N ARG A 48 11.12 -3.06 -1.97
CA ARG A 48 10.12 -1.99 -1.78
C ARG A 48 8.73 -2.51 -1.40
N SER A 49 8.39 -3.75 -1.74
CA SER A 49 7.05 -4.29 -1.50
C SER A 49 6.80 -4.63 -0.02
N TYR A 50 7.85 -4.99 0.71
CA TYR A 50 7.79 -5.36 2.12
C TYR A 50 8.05 -4.16 3.03
N ASP A 51 8.92 -3.25 2.60
CA ASP A 51 9.28 -2.06 3.38
C ASP A 51 8.38 -0.87 3.08
N ALA A 52 8.35 0.08 4.01
CA ALA A 52 7.75 1.37 3.73
C ALA A 52 8.54 2.11 2.63
N HIS A 53 7.91 3.10 2.00
CA HIS A 53 8.56 3.96 1.01
C HIS A 53 8.21 5.42 1.24
N ILE A 54 8.97 6.32 0.63
CA ILE A 54 8.70 7.76 0.71
C ILE A 54 7.40 8.04 -0.05
N GLY A 55 6.39 8.60 0.62
CA GLY A 55 5.08 8.84 -0.01
C GLY A 55 5.19 9.67 -1.30
N GLY A 56 4.58 9.20 -2.37
CA GLY A 56 4.64 9.84 -3.70
C GLY A 56 5.91 9.55 -4.51
N SER A 57 6.77 8.61 -4.09
CA SER A 57 7.90 8.17 -4.90
C SER A 57 7.46 7.22 -6.02
N LEU A 58 8.08 7.38 -7.19
CA LEU A 58 7.90 6.49 -8.34
C LEU A 58 8.87 5.31 -8.24
N HIS A 59 8.40 4.10 -8.54
CA HIS A 59 9.22 2.89 -8.46
C HIS A 59 9.78 2.49 -9.82
N TYR A 60 11.11 2.39 -9.92
CA TYR A 60 11.80 1.90 -11.11
C TYR A 60 13.01 1.06 -10.69
N ALA A 61 12.83 -0.26 -10.62
CA ALA A 61 13.88 -1.23 -10.31
C ALA A 61 15.17 -1.00 -11.11
N SER A 62 16.32 -1.19 -10.46
CA SER A 62 17.63 -0.84 -11.02
C SER A 62 18.06 -1.73 -12.18
N ASP A 63 17.64 -3.00 -12.15
CA ASP A 63 17.95 -4.00 -13.17
C ASP A 63 17.26 -3.70 -14.51
N THR A 64 15.99 -3.28 -14.45
CA THR A 64 15.16 -2.95 -15.63
C THR A 64 15.07 -1.45 -15.87
N PHE A 65 15.95 -0.66 -15.24
CA PHE A 65 15.88 0.80 -15.28
C PHE A 65 16.04 1.32 -16.71
N TYR A 66 17.01 0.81 -17.47
CA TYR A 66 17.35 1.30 -18.81
C TYR A 66 16.16 1.25 -19.77
N GLU A 67 15.45 0.13 -19.80
CA GLU A 67 14.25 -0.06 -20.62
C GLU A 67 13.07 0.81 -20.18
N LYS A 68 13.01 1.16 -18.90
CA LYS A 68 11.93 1.95 -18.30
C LYS A 68 12.22 3.46 -18.26
N ILE A 69 13.41 3.92 -18.68
CA ILE A 69 13.75 5.36 -18.76
C ILE A 69 12.70 6.16 -19.56
N PRO A 70 12.22 5.71 -20.73
CA PRO A 70 11.18 6.44 -21.48
C PRO A 70 9.87 6.58 -20.70
N ASN A 71 9.46 5.53 -19.99
CA ASN A 71 8.27 5.53 -19.14
C ASN A 71 8.43 6.49 -17.95
N LEU A 72 9.63 6.53 -17.35
CA LEU A 72 9.98 7.50 -16.33
C LEU A 72 9.83 8.92 -16.87
N ILE A 73 10.46 9.22 -18.00
CA ILE A 73 10.39 10.54 -18.66
C ILE A 73 8.94 10.97 -18.88
N GLN A 74 8.09 10.08 -19.37
CA GLN A 74 6.66 10.36 -19.57
C GLN A 74 5.95 10.72 -18.26
N SER A 75 6.23 10.00 -17.17
CA SER A 75 5.61 10.23 -15.85
C SER A 75 6.11 11.49 -15.13
N VAL A 76 7.30 11.97 -15.49
CA VAL A 76 7.92 13.17 -14.91
C VAL A 76 7.80 14.39 -15.81
N LYS A 77 7.04 14.31 -16.92
CA LYS A 77 6.70 15.48 -17.73
C LYS A 77 6.12 16.60 -16.86
N GLY A 78 6.69 17.80 -16.96
CA GLY A 78 6.32 18.96 -16.16
C GLY A 78 7.02 19.08 -14.79
N LYS A 79 7.89 18.14 -14.43
CA LYS A 79 8.75 18.23 -13.23
C LYS A 79 10.16 18.65 -13.63
N ASP A 80 10.77 19.54 -12.85
CA ASP A 80 12.09 20.10 -13.15
C ASP A 80 13.23 19.42 -12.38
N THR A 81 12.90 18.77 -11.26
CA THR A 81 13.87 18.22 -10.31
C THR A 81 13.54 16.77 -10.03
N LEU A 82 14.49 15.88 -10.30
CA LEU A 82 14.40 14.47 -9.95
C LEU A 82 15.38 14.13 -8.85
N VAL A 83 14.89 13.40 -7.85
CA VAL A 83 15.67 12.91 -6.71
C VAL A 83 15.67 11.40 -6.74
N PHE A 84 16.84 10.80 -6.97
CA PHE A 84 17.04 9.36 -6.96
C PHE A 84 17.41 8.87 -5.57
N HIS A 85 16.86 7.72 -5.16
CA HIS A 85 17.30 7.03 -3.96
C HIS A 85 17.26 5.52 -4.11
N CYS A 86 18.01 4.84 -3.25
CA CYS A 86 17.98 3.39 -3.09
C CYS A 86 17.81 3.07 -1.58
N ALA A 87 18.22 1.88 -1.12
CA ALA A 87 18.28 1.52 0.30
C ALA A 87 19.36 2.34 1.04
N LEU A 88 20.60 2.33 0.53
CA LEU A 88 21.73 3.11 1.07
C LEU A 88 22.22 4.23 0.14
N SER A 89 21.75 4.25 -1.11
CA SER A 89 22.15 5.20 -2.17
C SER A 89 23.66 5.27 -2.48
N GLN A 90 24.42 4.19 -2.25
CA GLN A 90 25.87 4.17 -2.52
C GLN A 90 26.23 3.70 -3.95
N VAL A 91 25.46 2.78 -4.52
CA VAL A 91 25.78 2.14 -5.81
C VAL A 91 24.64 2.30 -6.82
N ARG A 92 23.47 1.71 -6.53
CA ARG A 92 22.31 1.69 -7.45
C ARG A 92 21.77 3.11 -7.74
N GLY A 93 21.62 3.94 -6.72
CA GLY A 93 21.11 5.31 -6.84
C GLY A 93 21.93 6.21 -7.78
N PRO A 94 23.24 6.41 -7.52
CA PRO A 94 24.11 7.20 -8.38
C PRO A 94 24.24 6.63 -9.80
N THR A 95 24.26 5.29 -9.93
CA THR A 95 24.34 4.62 -11.24
C THR A 95 23.12 4.91 -12.10
N CYS A 96 21.90 4.82 -11.54
CA CYS A 96 20.67 5.12 -12.27
C CYS A 96 20.55 6.60 -12.61
N ALA A 97 20.93 7.49 -11.69
CA ALA A 97 20.98 8.93 -11.95
C ALA A 97 21.92 9.28 -13.12
N ARG A 98 23.09 8.63 -13.18
CA ARG A 98 24.05 8.79 -14.28
C ARG A 98 23.50 8.25 -15.59
N ARG A 99 22.92 7.04 -15.60
CA ARG A 99 22.27 6.46 -16.80
C ARG A 99 21.18 7.37 -17.36
N LEU A 100 20.39 8.01 -16.50
CA LEU A 100 19.40 8.99 -16.95
C LEU A 100 20.08 10.23 -17.53
N ALA A 101 21.13 10.75 -16.90
CA ALA A 101 21.87 11.90 -17.40
C ALA A 101 22.48 11.63 -18.78
N ASP A 102 23.04 10.43 -18.99
CA ASP A 102 23.58 9.98 -20.27
C ASP A 102 22.47 9.90 -21.33
N TYR A 103 21.33 9.27 -21.01
CA TYR A 103 20.18 9.18 -21.91
C TYR A 103 19.62 10.56 -22.30
N LEU A 104 19.59 11.50 -21.36
CA LEU A 104 19.15 12.88 -21.62
C LEU A 104 20.19 13.71 -22.36
N ALA A 105 21.45 13.29 -22.43
CA ALA A 105 22.47 13.93 -23.26
C ALA A 105 22.37 13.48 -24.72
N ASP A 106 21.95 12.23 -24.95
CA ASP A 106 21.72 11.67 -26.28
C ASP A 106 20.42 12.22 -26.92
N MET A 107 19.40 12.48 -26.09
CA MET A 107 18.13 13.06 -26.51
C MET A 107 18.25 14.60 -26.61
N LYS A 108 18.08 15.16 -27.83
CA LYS A 108 18.16 16.62 -28.06
C LYS A 108 16.91 17.40 -27.63
N ASP A 109 15.85 16.71 -27.20
CA ASP A 109 14.65 17.34 -26.68
C ASP A 109 14.81 17.73 -25.20
N ASP A 110 14.54 18.99 -24.91
CA ASP A 110 14.50 19.48 -23.54
C ASP A 110 13.25 18.93 -22.82
N VAL A 111 13.42 17.81 -22.11
CA VAL A 111 12.39 17.17 -21.27
C VAL A 111 11.95 18.06 -20.08
N GLY A 112 12.52 19.27 -19.93
CA GLY A 112 12.27 20.19 -18.83
C GLY A 112 12.97 19.81 -17.52
N ILE A 113 13.71 18.70 -17.50
CA ILE A 113 14.49 18.23 -16.37
C ILE A 113 15.77 19.09 -16.25
N LYS A 114 15.84 19.89 -15.19
CA LYS A 114 16.95 20.80 -14.92
C LYS A 114 17.95 20.18 -13.94
N ASN A 115 17.45 19.59 -12.86
CA ASN A 115 18.26 19.11 -11.76
C ASN A 115 18.09 17.61 -11.51
N ILE A 116 19.21 16.90 -11.49
CA ILE A 116 19.27 15.48 -11.09
C ILE A 116 19.99 15.41 -9.75
N MET A 117 19.32 14.90 -8.74
CA MET A 117 19.80 14.82 -7.38
C MET A 117 19.78 13.38 -6.87
N VAL A 118 20.63 13.07 -5.89
CA VAL A 118 20.66 11.77 -5.20
C VAL A 118 20.47 11.98 -3.70
N LEU A 119 19.53 11.24 -3.11
CA LEU A 119 19.29 11.26 -1.66
C LEU A 119 20.40 10.52 -0.94
N GLU A 120 21.12 11.25 -0.09
CA GLU A 120 22.14 10.70 0.80
C GLU A 120 21.54 9.73 1.82
N ARG A 121 22.28 8.66 2.14
CA ARG A 121 21.90 7.60 3.08
C ARG A 121 20.66 6.78 2.70
N GLY A 122 20.07 7.05 1.53
CA GLY A 122 18.94 6.31 0.98
C GLY A 122 17.71 6.25 1.89
N PHE A 123 16.92 5.19 1.72
CA PHE A 123 15.71 4.96 2.51
C PHE A 123 16.02 4.70 3.98
N ASN A 124 17.08 3.96 4.30
CA ASN A 124 17.44 3.63 5.68
C ASN A 124 17.73 4.91 6.49
N GLY A 125 18.41 5.88 5.88
CA GLY A 125 18.66 7.17 6.51
C GLY A 125 17.39 8.01 6.68
N TRP A 126 16.43 7.90 5.76
CA TRP A 126 15.13 8.56 5.86
C TRP A 126 14.31 8.01 7.03
N GLU A 127 14.21 6.69 7.12
CA GLU A 127 13.50 5.97 8.17
C GLU A 127 14.13 6.21 9.55
N SER A 128 15.46 6.08 9.66
CA SER A 128 16.20 6.34 10.90
C SER A 128 16.05 7.77 11.41
N SER A 129 15.73 8.72 10.52
CA SER A 129 15.48 10.12 10.88
C SER A 129 14.05 10.38 11.38
N GLY A 130 13.19 9.36 11.46
CA GLY A 130 11.79 9.49 11.87
C GLY A 130 10.94 10.31 10.89
N LYS A 131 11.32 10.37 9.61
CA LYS A 131 10.60 11.15 8.60
C LYS A 131 9.35 10.41 8.12
N PRO A 132 8.31 11.12 7.68
CA PRO A 132 7.07 10.48 7.27
C PRO A 132 7.27 9.55 6.08
N VAL A 133 6.76 8.33 6.22
CA VAL A 133 6.68 7.30 5.17
C VAL A 133 5.25 7.17 4.65
N CYS A 134 5.03 6.34 3.63
CA CYS A 134 3.70 6.11 3.07
C CYS A 134 2.72 5.59 4.14
N LEU A 135 1.59 6.29 4.31
CA LEU A 135 0.57 5.98 5.32
C LEU A 135 -0.06 4.60 5.10
N ALA A 136 -0.18 4.16 3.84
CA ALA A 136 -0.75 2.87 3.49
C ALA A 136 0.05 1.70 4.08
N CYS A 137 1.37 1.84 4.24
CA CYS A 137 2.22 0.83 4.88
C CYS A 137 1.98 0.74 6.40
N LEU A 138 1.34 1.74 7.02
CA LEU A 138 1.04 1.76 8.46
C LEU A 138 -0.34 1.15 8.79
N LEU A 139 -1.18 0.93 7.78
CA LEU A 139 -2.54 0.39 7.97
C LEU A 139 -2.55 -0.97 8.70
N PRO A 140 -1.69 -1.95 8.41
CA PRO A 140 -1.73 -3.25 9.09
C PRO A 140 -1.48 -3.13 10.60
N LEU A 141 -0.56 -2.24 11.00
CA LEU A 141 -0.18 -2.06 12.41
C LEU A 141 -1.32 -1.51 13.26
N PHE A 142 -2.19 -0.69 12.67
CA PHE A 142 -3.37 -0.17 13.37
C PHE A 142 -4.59 -1.09 13.23
N LEU A 143 -4.75 -1.82 12.12
CA LEU A 143 -5.89 -2.72 11.92
C LEU A 143 -5.80 -4.00 12.75
N ILE A 144 -4.61 -4.60 12.90
CA ILE A 144 -4.46 -5.87 13.64
C ILE A 144 -4.97 -5.77 15.10
N PRO A 145 -4.60 -4.78 15.92
CA PRO A 145 -5.13 -4.67 17.28
C PRO A 145 -6.63 -4.35 17.30
N ILE A 146 -7.13 -3.56 16.34
CA ILE A 146 -8.56 -3.24 16.24
C ILE A 146 -9.37 -4.49 15.91
N VAL A 147 -8.96 -5.26 14.89
CA VAL A 147 -9.64 -6.50 14.48
C VAL A 147 -9.61 -7.55 15.59
N ASN A 148 -8.52 -7.64 16.35
CA ASN A 148 -8.45 -8.53 17.51
C ASN A 148 -9.32 -8.07 18.70
N LEU A 149 -9.65 -6.78 18.80
CA LEU A 149 -10.53 -6.24 19.84
C LEU A 149 -12.02 -6.39 19.49
N ILE A 150 -12.38 -6.50 18.20
CA ILE A 150 -13.77 -6.65 17.75
C ILE A 150 -14.46 -7.89 18.36
N PRO A 151 -13.87 -9.11 18.37
CA PRO A 151 -14.46 -10.27 19.02
C PRO A 151 -14.68 -10.07 20.52
N ILE A 152 -13.70 -9.49 21.22
CA ILE A 152 -13.78 -9.21 22.65
C ILE A 152 -14.92 -8.23 22.95
N LEU A 153 -15.05 -7.18 22.13
CA LEU A 153 -16.12 -6.21 22.27
C LEU A 153 -17.49 -6.83 21.98
N PHE A 154 -17.58 -7.68 20.95
CA PHE A 154 -18.80 -8.43 20.64
C PHE A 154 -19.20 -9.35 21.79
N ASP A 155 -18.24 -10.07 22.38
CA ASP A 155 -18.48 -10.94 23.54
C ASP A 155 -18.97 -10.13 24.75
N ILE A 156 -18.41 -8.95 25.01
CA ILE A 156 -18.87 -8.06 26.09
C ILE A 156 -20.31 -7.58 25.84
N ILE A 157 -20.62 -7.16 24.60
CA ILE A 157 -21.97 -6.70 24.24
C ILE A 157 -22.98 -7.84 24.35
N MET A 158 -22.65 -9.02 23.81
CA MET A 158 -23.51 -10.19 23.87
C MET A 158 -23.68 -10.69 25.31
N ALA A 159 -22.63 -10.72 26.12
CA ALA A 159 -22.72 -11.07 27.53
C ALA A 159 -23.64 -10.11 28.30
N ARG A 160 -23.54 -8.79 28.06
CA ARG A 160 -24.43 -7.80 28.68
C ARG A 160 -25.88 -7.95 28.20
N ALA A 161 -26.09 -8.22 26.91
CA ALA A 161 -27.41 -8.49 26.35
C ALA A 161 -28.03 -9.76 26.95
N ILE A 162 -27.24 -10.84 27.08
CA ILE A 162 -27.66 -12.10 27.71
C ILE A 162 -27.99 -11.85 29.18
N ILE A 163 -27.13 -11.19 29.95
CA ILE A 163 -27.40 -10.84 31.36
C ILE A 163 -28.69 -10.02 31.49
N PHE A 164 -28.91 -9.05 30.59
CA PHE A 164 -30.13 -8.24 30.54
C PHE A 164 -31.38 -9.09 30.26
N VAL A 165 -31.32 -9.98 29.26
CA VAL A 165 -32.42 -10.90 28.92
C VAL A 165 -32.71 -11.87 30.06
N TYR A 166 -31.69 -12.47 30.67
CA TYR A 166 -31.86 -13.38 31.82
C TYR A 166 -32.37 -12.66 33.07
N SER A 167 -31.97 -11.40 33.28
CA SER A 167 -32.48 -10.57 34.40
C SER A 167 -33.95 -10.19 34.18
N HIS A 168 -34.34 -9.86 32.95
CA HIS A 168 -35.75 -9.64 32.60
C HIS A 168 -36.57 -10.92 32.55
N ALA A 169 -35.99 -12.08 32.21
CA ALA A 169 -36.62 -13.40 32.31
C ALA A 169 -37.06 -13.72 33.74
N ARG A 170 -36.31 -13.30 34.77
CA ARG A 170 -36.76 -13.40 36.16
C ARG A 170 -37.97 -12.52 36.46
N VAL A 171 -38.10 -11.37 35.79
CA VAL A 171 -39.28 -10.50 35.88
C VAL A 171 -40.49 -11.14 35.18
N TYR A 172 -40.30 -11.81 34.04
CA TYR A 172 -41.36 -12.58 33.38
C TYR A 172 -41.81 -13.82 34.18
N GLY A 173 -40.96 -14.34 35.08
CA GLY A 173 -41.37 -15.35 36.07
C GLY A 173 -42.21 -14.79 37.24
N LEU A 174 -42.12 -13.49 37.53
CA LEU A 174 -42.96 -12.82 38.53
C LEU A 174 -44.37 -12.49 37.99
N PHE A 175 -44.51 -12.27 36.70
CA PHE A 175 -45.81 -12.17 36.04
C PHE A 175 -46.24 -13.57 35.57
N GLY A 176 -46.68 -14.40 36.53
CA GLY A 176 -47.11 -15.78 36.27
C GLY A 176 -48.15 -15.90 35.16
N TRP A 177 -47.75 -16.49 34.03
CA TRP A 177 -48.69 -17.01 33.04
C TRP A 177 -48.95 -18.48 33.37
N GLU A 178 -50.05 -18.72 34.07
CA GLU A 178 -50.62 -20.04 34.36
C GLU A 178 -50.98 -20.73 33.04
N TYR A 179 -50.10 -21.60 32.53
CA TYR A 179 -50.38 -22.43 31.36
C TYR A 179 -51.39 -23.52 31.72
N ARG A 180 -52.67 -23.28 31.47
CA ARG A 180 -53.74 -24.26 31.70
C ARG A 180 -53.67 -25.37 30.65
N LYS A 181 -53.17 -26.53 31.05
CA LYS A 181 -53.07 -27.75 30.24
C LYS A 181 -54.46 -28.18 29.75
N PRO A 182 -54.71 -28.32 28.43
CA PRO A 182 -55.99 -28.84 27.94
C PRO A 182 -56.14 -30.32 28.28
N GLU A 183 -57.37 -30.72 28.61
CA GLU A 183 -57.71 -32.10 29.00
C GLU A 183 -57.40 -33.10 27.89
N ARG A 184 -56.94 -34.30 28.29
CA ARG A 184 -56.62 -35.39 27.37
C ARG A 184 -57.89 -35.88 26.70
N ALA A 185 -57.95 -35.84 25.36
CA ALA A 185 -58.98 -36.50 24.59
C ALA A 185 -59.05 -38.00 24.96
N GLY A 186 -60.25 -38.45 25.29
CA GLY A 186 -60.54 -39.83 25.66
C GLY A 186 -60.20 -40.81 24.55
N ARG A 187 -59.62 -41.95 24.94
CA ARG A 187 -59.30 -43.08 24.07
C ARG A 187 -60.61 -43.83 23.75
N ASP A 188 -61.28 -43.47 22.66
CA ASP A 188 -62.41 -44.23 22.16
C ASP A 188 -61.93 -45.55 21.55
N LYS A 189 -62.45 -46.65 22.10
CA LYS A 189 -62.19 -48.02 21.66
C LYS A 189 -63.44 -48.49 20.93
N HIS A 190 -63.23 -49.15 19.79
CA HIS A 190 -64.24 -49.86 18.98
C HIS A 190 -65.12 -49.01 18.06
N LYS A 191 -64.64 -48.82 16.82
CA LYS A 191 -65.50 -48.91 15.63
C LYS A 191 -64.75 -49.66 14.54
N CYS A 192 -64.96 -50.98 14.53
CA CYS A 192 -64.75 -51.84 13.38
C CYS A 192 -66.14 -52.01 12.75
N ILE A 193 -66.37 -51.44 11.57
CA ILE A 193 -67.45 -51.86 10.67
C ILE A 193 -66.85 -51.98 9.27
N ILE A 194 -66.59 -53.24 8.95
CA ILE A 194 -66.63 -53.93 7.66
C ILE A 194 -67.34 -53.19 6.50
N GLY A 195 -66.61 -53.07 5.37
CA GLY A 195 -66.97 -53.54 4.02
C GLY A 195 -68.14 -52.94 3.23
N LEU A 196 -67.94 -52.88 1.89
CA LEU A 196 -68.86 -52.53 0.78
C LEU A 196 -68.94 -51.01 0.55
N GLU A 197 -68.80 -50.41 -0.64
CA GLU A 197 -68.96 -50.79 -2.05
C GLU A 197 -68.30 -49.60 -2.82
N ASN A 198 -67.55 -49.75 -3.91
CA ASN A 198 -68.17 -49.77 -5.22
C ASN A 198 -67.15 -50.01 -6.35
N THR A 199 -67.63 -50.82 -7.27
CA THR A 199 -67.21 -51.12 -8.63
C THR A 199 -66.82 -49.91 -9.49
N GLN A 200 -65.72 -50.07 -10.22
CA GLN A 200 -65.60 -49.93 -11.68
C GLN A 200 -66.00 -48.58 -12.34
N HIS A 201 -65.05 -47.95 -13.02
CA HIS A 201 -65.11 -47.87 -14.48
C HIS A 201 -63.82 -47.32 -15.11
N ASP A 202 -63.29 -48.11 -16.03
CA ASP A 202 -62.36 -47.72 -17.08
C ASP A 202 -63.02 -46.72 -18.07
N SER A 203 -62.17 -45.83 -18.59
CA SER A 203 -62.11 -45.33 -19.97
C SER A 203 -63.38 -44.81 -20.66
N ILE A 204 -63.45 -43.48 -20.81
CA ILE A 204 -63.35 -42.68 -22.07
C ILE A 204 -63.85 -41.26 -21.76
#